data_AF-A0A1G1ID43-F1
#
_entry.id   AF-A0A1G1ID43-F1
#
_cell.length_a   1.000
_cell.length_b   1.000
_cell.length_c   1.000
_cell.angle_alpha   90.00
_cell.angle_beta   90.00
_cell.angle_gamma   90.00
#
_symmetry.space_group_name_H-M   'P 1'
#
loop_
_entity.id
_entity.type
_entity.pdbx_description
1 polymer ?
#
loop_
_entity_poly.entity_id
_entity_poly.type
_entity_poly.pdbx_seq_one_letter_code
_entity_poly.pdbx_strand_id
1 'polypeptide(L)'
;MPELIDPRDLTTLKAMVTSYRMEAAALLSLLARKGWLSKSEGQELMQELQQHPPQKPRITARHKLECRTFFSGGGLEGEGRVNDLSRTGCKIQCQTIPEAGANLKVDLFLPDYPRPLKVERSVVRWVKGDTFGVEFVDIQASQRERLRVFLGSQPGHKA
;
A
#
# COMPACT_ATOMS: atom_id res chain seq x y z
N MET A 1 -30.76 -14.80 -3.00
CA MET A 1 -30.45 -14.63 -1.57
C MET A 1 -29.01 -14.16 -1.49
N PRO A 2 -28.69 -12.94 -1.01
CA PRO A 2 -27.30 -12.55 -0.87
C PRO A 2 -26.68 -13.32 0.30
N GLU A 3 -25.47 -13.84 0.12
CA GLU A 3 -24.75 -14.61 1.13
C GLU A 3 -24.60 -13.80 2.42
N LEU A 4 -24.79 -14.50 3.53
CA LEU A 4 -24.61 -13.97 4.87
C LEU A 4 -23.14 -13.56 5.04
N ILE A 5 -22.88 -12.26 4.98
CA ILE A 5 -21.54 -11.68 5.07
C ILE A 5 -20.95 -12.00 6.45
N ASP A 6 -19.98 -12.93 6.51
CA ASP A 6 -19.33 -13.34 7.76
C ASP A 6 -18.27 -12.31 8.18
N PRO A 7 -18.44 -11.60 9.30
CA PRO A 7 -17.49 -10.59 9.77
C PRO A 7 -16.17 -11.18 10.30
N ARG A 8 -16.05 -12.51 10.41
CA ARG A 8 -14.79 -13.22 10.74
C ARG A 8 -13.87 -13.35 9.53
N ASP A 9 -14.36 -13.17 8.31
CA ASP A 9 -13.50 -13.05 7.14
C ASP A 9 -12.79 -11.68 7.17
N LEU A 10 -11.46 -11.72 7.20
CA LEU A 10 -10.59 -10.55 7.21
C LEU A 10 -10.88 -9.61 6.03
N THR A 11 -11.30 -10.12 4.87
CA THR A 11 -11.68 -9.33 3.70
C THR A 11 -12.93 -8.50 3.97
N THR A 12 -13.94 -9.15 4.53
CA THR A 12 -15.20 -8.53 4.94
C THR A 12 -14.98 -7.51 6.05
N LEU A 13 -14.21 -7.87 7.07
CA LEU A 13 -13.89 -6.99 8.19
C LEU A 13 -13.15 -5.73 7.71
N LYS A 14 -12.15 -5.89 6.82
CA LYS A 14 -11.44 -4.75 6.20
C LYS A 14 -12.38 -3.84 5.40
N ALA A 15 -13.33 -4.41 4.68
CA ALA A 15 -14.33 -3.65 3.94
C ALA A 15 -15.26 -2.87 4.89
N MET A 16 -15.70 -3.48 6.00
CA MET A 16 -16.55 -2.83 7.00
C MET A 16 -15.85 -1.66 7.69
N VAL A 17 -14.63 -1.85 8.20
CA VAL A 17 -13.83 -0.77 8.83
C VAL A 17 -13.72 0.45 7.89
N THR A 18 -13.48 0.16 6.62
CA THR A 18 -13.26 1.19 5.60
C THR A 18 -14.56 1.88 5.16
N SER A 19 -15.63 1.11 4.93
CA SER A 19 -16.91 1.61 4.41
C SER A 19 -17.71 2.39 5.46
N TYR A 20 -17.73 1.89 6.70
CA TYR A 20 -18.45 2.54 7.81
C TYR A 20 -17.64 3.66 8.48
N ARG A 21 -16.37 3.87 8.07
CA ARG A 21 -15.44 4.85 8.66
C ARG A 21 -15.31 4.71 10.18
N MET A 22 -15.34 3.48 10.68
CA MET A 22 -15.18 3.18 12.10
C MET A 22 -13.74 2.81 12.41
N GLU A 23 -13.27 3.08 13.63
CA GLU A 23 -12.04 2.45 14.11
C GLU A 23 -12.23 0.93 14.21
N ALA A 24 -11.20 0.16 13.83
CA ALA A 24 -11.22 -1.30 13.88
C ALA A 24 -11.60 -1.84 15.27
N ALA A 25 -11.06 -1.24 16.33
CA ALA A 25 -11.38 -1.59 17.71
C ALA A 25 -12.87 -1.36 18.06
N ALA A 26 -13.47 -0.29 17.54
CA ALA A 26 -14.88 0.03 17.76
C ALA A 26 -15.79 -0.96 17.02
N LEU A 27 -15.44 -1.34 15.79
CA LEU A 27 -16.19 -2.33 15.02
C LEU A 27 -16.11 -3.72 15.65
N LEU A 28 -14.92 -4.18 16.04
CA LEU A 28 -14.74 -5.47 16.69
C LEU A 28 -15.45 -5.55 18.05
N SER A 29 -15.43 -4.46 18.82
CA SER A 29 -16.21 -4.35 20.06
C SER A 29 -17.71 -4.45 19.79
N LEU A 30 -18.21 -3.85 18.70
CA LEU A 30 -19.62 -3.92 18.31
C LEU A 30 -20.04 -5.34 17.91
N LEU A 31 -19.21 -6.02 17.11
CA LEU A 31 -19.47 -7.39 16.66
C LEU A 31 -19.42 -8.40 17.82
N ALA A 32 -18.46 -8.25 18.74
CA ALA A 32 -18.39 -9.07 19.95
C ALA A 32 -19.64 -8.87 20.85
N ARG A 33 -20.09 -7.62 21.03
CA ARG A 33 -21.34 -7.32 21.77
C ARG A 33 -22.58 -7.92 21.12
N LYS A 34 -22.57 -8.13 19.80
CA LYS A 34 -23.66 -8.78 19.06
C LYS A 34 -23.56 -10.31 19.08
N GLY A 35 -22.53 -10.89 19.70
CA GLY A 35 -22.31 -12.34 19.77
C GLY A 35 -21.69 -12.95 18.51
N TRP A 36 -21.15 -12.13 17.61
CA TRP A 36 -20.56 -12.60 16.34
C TRP A 36 -19.09 -13.00 16.44
N LEU A 37 -18.43 -12.58 17.53
CA LEU A 37 -17.01 -12.80 17.78
C LEU A 37 -16.78 -13.09 19.25
N SER A 38 -15.98 -14.11 19.54
CA SER A 38 -15.41 -14.34 20.86
C SER A 38 -14.28 -13.37 21.16
N LYS A 39 -13.85 -13.33 22.43
CA LYS A 39 -12.79 -12.44 22.90
C LYS A 39 -11.43 -12.77 22.28
N SER A 40 -11.12 -14.06 22.08
CA SER A 40 -9.88 -14.50 21.43
C SER A 40 -9.87 -14.15 19.94
N GLU A 41 -10.97 -14.43 19.22
CA GLU A 41 -11.09 -14.07 17.80
C GLU A 41 -11.00 -12.55 17.59
N GLY A 42 -11.59 -11.75 18.49
CA GLY A 42 -11.46 -10.29 18.45
C GLY A 42 -10.02 -9.81 18.68
N GLN A 43 -9.23 -10.51 19.50
CA GLN A 43 -7.81 -10.18 19.71
C GLN A 43 -6.95 -10.59 18.52
N GLU A 44 -7.18 -11.77 17.94
CA GLU A 44 -6.50 -12.23 16.73
C GLU A 44 -6.77 -11.29 15.55
N LEU A 45 -8.03 -10.89 15.33
CA LEU A 45 -8.39 -9.94 14.28
C LEU A 45 -7.81 -8.54 14.52
N MET A 46 -7.71 -8.09 15.78
CA MET A 46 -7.01 -6.84 16.11
C MET A 46 -5.52 -6.92 15.75
N GLN A 47 -4.88 -8.05 16.07
CA GLN A 47 -3.47 -8.28 15.75
C GLN A 47 -3.24 -8.38 14.24
N GLU A 48 -4.12 -9.06 13.51
CA GLU A 48 -4.09 -9.14 12.05
C GLU A 48 -4.35 -7.79 11.37
N LEU A 49 -5.25 -6.94 11.91
CA LEU A 49 -5.47 -5.60 11.37
C LEU A 49 -4.31 -4.65 11.69
N GLN A 50 -3.59 -4.87 12.79
CA GLN A 50 -2.34 -4.15 13.07
C GLN A 50 -1.23 -4.59 12.11
N GLN A 51 -1.13 -5.88 11.80
CA GLN A 51 -0.15 -6.41 10.82
C GLN A 51 -0.53 -6.09 9.37
N HIS A 52 -1.82 -6.06 9.06
CA HIS A 52 -2.38 -5.84 7.73
C HIS A 52 -3.51 -4.81 7.78
N PRO A 53 -3.20 -3.51 7.97
CA PRO A 53 -4.22 -2.48 8.06
C PRO A 53 -5.13 -2.48 6.83
N PRO A 54 -6.45 -2.25 7.00
CA PRO A 54 -7.37 -2.14 5.89
C PRO A 54 -6.86 -1.06 4.95
N GLN A 55 -6.62 -1.44 3.70
CA GLN A 55 -6.19 -0.50 2.67
C GLN A 55 -7.35 0.46 2.43
N LYS A 56 -7.15 1.76 2.70
CA LYS A 56 -8.12 2.80 2.32
C LYS A 56 -8.55 2.58 0.86
N PRO A 57 -9.83 2.86 0.50
CA PRO A 57 -10.30 2.71 -0.87
C PRO A 57 -9.38 3.54 -1.76
N ARG A 58 -8.99 2.95 -2.88
CA ARG A 58 -7.93 3.49 -3.74
C ARG A 58 -8.45 4.76 -4.42
N ILE A 59 -7.91 5.92 -4.04
CA ILE A 59 -8.33 7.22 -4.58
C ILE A 59 -7.55 7.59 -5.86
N THR A 60 -6.35 7.01 -6.07
CA THR A 60 -5.45 7.38 -7.18
C THR A 60 -5.35 6.28 -8.24
N ALA A 61 -5.47 6.66 -9.51
CA ALA A 61 -5.21 5.78 -10.64
C ALA A 61 -3.74 5.32 -10.64
N ARG A 62 -3.53 4.02 -10.91
CA ARG A 62 -2.21 3.41 -11.05
C ARG A 62 -1.99 3.04 -12.51
N HIS A 63 -0.88 3.47 -13.06
CA HIS A 63 -0.45 3.08 -14.40
C HIS A 63 0.43 1.85 -14.27
N LYS A 64 0.15 0.82 -15.07
CA LYS A 64 1.09 -0.30 -15.24
C LYS A 64 2.38 0.28 -15.81
N LEU A 65 3.47 0.05 -15.10
CA LEU A 65 4.78 0.55 -15.47
C LEU A 65 5.80 -0.47 -15.02
N GLU A 66 6.66 -0.89 -15.93
CA GLU A 66 7.83 -1.69 -15.59
C GLU A 66 9.08 -0.83 -15.68
N CYS A 67 9.67 -0.51 -14.53
CA CYS A 67 10.94 0.18 -14.49
C CYS A 67 11.80 -0.31 -13.32
N ARG A 68 13.12 -0.09 -13.45
CA ARG A 68 14.08 -0.38 -12.38
C ARG A 68 13.89 0.61 -11.23
N THR A 69 14.15 0.16 -10.02
CA THR A 69 14.25 1.03 -8.85
C THR A 69 15.37 0.59 -7.91
N PHE A 70 16.00 1.56 -7.26
CA PHE A 70 16.81 1.33 -6.07
C PHE A 70 16.12 1.92 -4.86
N PHE A 71 16.25 1.26 -3.72
CA PHE A 71 15.74 1.74 -2.46
C PHE A 71 16.74 1.52 -1.33
N SER A 72 16.70 2.39 -0.34
CA SER A 72 17.53 2.27 0.86
C SER A 72 16.84 2.87 2.08
N GLY A 73 17.09 2.31 3.25
CA GLY A 73 16.46 2.71 4.50
C GLY A 73 16.07 1.49 5.33
N GLY A 74 15.72 1.70 6.60
CA GLY A 74 15.40 0.59 7.51
C GLY A 74 16.55 -0.39 7.72
N GLY A 75 17.81 0.05 7.55
CA GLY A 75 18.99 -0.81 7.70
C GLY A 75 19.32 -1.69 6.49
N LEU A 76 18.63 -1.52 5.36
CA LEU A 76 18.89 -2.27 4.14
C LEU A 76 18.99 -1.35 2.91
N GLU A 77 19.55 -1.92 1.85
CA GLU A 77 19.51 -1.39 0.50
C GLU A 77 19.17 -2.51 -0.48
N GLY A 78 18.52 -2.17 -1.58
CA GLY A 78 18.09 -3.16 -2.54
C GLY A 78 17.73 -2.57 -3.89
N GLU A 79 17.64 -3.46 -4.87
CA GLU A 79 17.14 -3.20 -6.20
C GLU A 79 15.83 -3.95 -6.40
N GLY A 80 14.93 -3.36 -7.17
CA GLY A 80 13.68 -4.00 -7.55
C GLY A 80 13.13 -3.52 -8.89
N ARG A 81 11.97 -4.08 -9.22
CA ARG A 81 11.17 -3.70 -10.38
C ARG A 81 9.87 -3.08 -9.90
N VAL A 82 9.58 -1.88 -10.36
CA VAL A 82 8.25 -1.29 -10.22
C VAL A 82 7.32 -2.00 -11.19
N ASN A 83 6.11 -2.37 -10.76
CA ASN A 83 5.09 -2.94 -11.67
C ASN A 83 3.89 -2.01 -11.85
N ASP A 84 3.69 -1.08 -10.92
CA ASP A 84 2.69 -0.02 -11.04
C ASP A 84 3.14 1.25 -10.31
N LEU A 85 2.68 2.40 -10.82
CA LEU A 85 3.02 3.71 -10.30
C LEU A 85 1.78 4.61 -10.26
N SER A 86 1.62 5.36 -9.17
CA SER A 86 0.65 6.45 -9.04
C SER A 86 1.34 7.71 -8.55
N ARG A 87 0.57 8.80 -8.44
CA ARG A 87 1.03 10.06 -7.87
C ARG A 87 1.51 9.93 -6.42
N THR A 88 1.06 8.91 -5.69
CA THR A 88 1.26 8.77 -4.24
C THR A 88 2.07 7.55 -3.84
N GLY A 89 2.47 6.69 -4.79
CA GLY A 89 3.20 5.47 -4.45
C GLY A 89 3.39 4.54 -5.63
N CYS A 90 4.02 3.41 -5.37
CA CYS A 90 4.22 2.35 -6.34
C CYS A 90 4.21 0.97 -5.67
N LYS A 91 4.13 -0.07 -6.49
CA LYS A 91 4.40 -1.45 -6.10
C LYS A 91 5.77 -1.86 -6.65
N ILE A 92 6.59 -2.46 -5.79
CA ILE A 92 7.94 -2.90 -6.09
C ILE A 92 8.04 -4.41 -5.85
N GLN A 93 8.63 -5.13 -6.78
CA GLN A 93 9.04 -6.52 -6.68
C GLN A 93 10.55 -6.59 -6.48
N CYS A 94 11.05 -7.33 -5.49
CA CYS A 94 12.47 -7.47 -5.21
C CYS A 94 12.79 -8.78 -4.47
N GLN A 95 14.08 -9.13 -4.39
CA GLN A 95 14.54 -10.27 -3.61
C GLN A 95 14.71 -9.92 -2.12
N THR A 96 15.22 -8.72 -1.82
CA THR A 96 15.44 -8.24 -0.45
C THR A 96 14.22 -7.46 0.02
N ILE A 97 13.36 -8.09 0.82
CA ILE A 97 12.07 -7.53 1.22
C ILE A 97 12.20 -6.70 2.50
N PRO A 98 11.82 -5.41 2.47
CA PRO A 98 11.81 -4.56 3.66
C PRO A 98 10.63 -4.87 4.58
N GLU A 99 10.76 -4.47 5.85
CA GLU A 99 9.67 -4.59 6.83
C GLU A 99 8.53 -3.59 6.54
N ALA A 100 7.30 -4.01 6.84
CA ALA A 100 6.16 -3.10 6.82
C ALA A 100 6.36 -1.96 7.84
N GLY A 101 6.06 -0.73 7.44
CA GLY A 101 6.30 0.48 8.23
C GLY A 101 7.70 1.08 8.06
N ALA A 102 8.65 0.39 7.41
CA ALA A 102 9.98 0.92 7.18
C ALA A 102 9.95 2.20 6.32
N ASN A 103 10.83 3.15 6.65
CA ASN A 103 11.05 4.35 5.85
C ASN A 103 12.15 4.09 4.82
N LEU A 104 11.84 4.33 3.54
CA LEU A 104 12.74 4.11 2.43
C LEU A 104 12.89 5.38 1.59
N LYS A 105 14.13 5.66 1.18
CA LYS A 105 14.42 6.45 -0.02
C LYS A 105 14.21 5.57 -1.23
N VAL A 106 13.65 6.13 -2.30
CA VAL A 106 13.36 5.39 -3.53
C VAL A 106 13.81 6.21 -4.74
N ASP A 107 14.64 5.60 -5.57
CA ASP A 107 15.07 6.12 -6.87
C ASP A 107 14.34 5.33 -7.98
N LEU A 108 13.50 6.00 -8.76
CA LEU A 108 12.71 5.41 -9.84
C LEU A 108 13.33 5.74 -11.20
N PHE A 109 13.75 4.74 -11.97
CA PHE A 109 14.35 4.95 -13.30
C PHE A 109 13.27 4.97 -14.38
N LEU A 110 12.50 6.06 -14.37
CA LEU A 110 11.43 6.28 -15.33
C LEU A 110 11.98 6.49 -16.75
N PRO A 111 11.27 6.04 -17.81
CA PRO A 111 11.75 6.12 -19.19
C PRO A 111 11.72 7.55 -19.78
N ASP A 112 11.15 8.53 -19.08
CA ASP A 112 11.05 9.92 -19.53
C ASP A 112 12.38 10.68 -19.48
N TYR A 113 13.30 10.26 -18.60
CA TYR A 113 14.52 11.02 -18.36
C TYR A 113 15.63 10.13 -17.78
N PRO A 114 16.91 10.34 -18.15
CA PRO A 114 18.01 9.46 -17.76
C PRO A 114 18.35 9.49 -16.26
N ARG A 115 18.00 10.57 -15.56
CA ARG A 115 18.20 10.66 -14.10
C ARG A 115 17.00 10.06 -13.36
N PRO A 116 17.21 9.33 -12.25
CA PRO A 116 16.12 8.75 -11.49
C PRO A 116 15.22 9.85 -10.90
N LEU A 117 13.93 9.54 -10.79
CA LEU A 117 13.00 10.32 -9.98
C LEU A 117 13.20 9.94 -8.52
N LYS A 118 13.59 10.92 -7.70
CA LYS A 118 13.97 10.69 -6.30
C LYS A 118 12.81 10.95 -5.35
N VAL A 119 12.54 9.98 -4.48
CA VAL A 119 11.61 10.10 -3.34
C VAL A 119 12.45 10.05 -2.06
N GLU A 120 12.48 11.15 -1.32
CA GLU A 120 13.33 11.31 -0.13
C GLU A 120 12.80 10.52 1.08
N ARG A 121 11.49 10.34 1.16
CA ARG A 121 10.88 9.47 2.16
C ARG A 121 9.63 8.80 1.61
N SER A 122 9.59 7.49 1.74
CA SER A 122 8.42 6.66 1.51
C SER A 122 8.25 5.68 2.65
N VAL A 123 7.04 5.18 2.85
CA VAL A 123 6.73 4.20 3.90
C VAL A 123 6.23 2.92 3.27
N VAL A 124 6.81 1.78 3.65
CA VAL A 124 6.31 0.46 3.26
C VAL A 124 4.93 0.24 3.90
N ARG A 125 3.89 0.14 3.08
CA ARG A 125 2.50 0.00 3.55
C ARG A 125 2.03 -1.44 3.66
N TRP A 126 2.59 -2.32 2.85
CA TRP A 126 2.29 -3.74 2.87
C TRP A 126 3.42 -4.51 2.21
N VAL A 127 3.55 -5.78 2.59
CA VAL A 127 4.47 -6.76 2.03
C VAL A 127 3.65 -8.00 1.68
N LYS A 128 3.91 -8.61 0.52
CA LYS A 128 3.27 -9.85 0.07
C LYS A 128 4.24 -10.63 -0.81
N GLY A 129 4.77 -11.73 -0.30
CA GLY A 129 5.77 -12.53 -1.00
C GLY A 129 7.00 -11.70 -1.34
N ASP A 130 7.35 -11.64 -2.63
CA ASP A 130 8.46 -10.88 -3.19
C ASP A 130 8.07 -9.45 -3.62
N THR A 131 6.89 -8.97 -3.20
CA THR A 131 6.39 -7.63 -3.53
C THR A 131 6.05 -6.81 -2.30
N PHE A 132 6.25 -5.51 -2.39
CA PHE A 132 5.81 -4.56 -1.37
C PHE A 132 5.28 -3.28 -2.01
N GLY A 133 4.40 -2.58 -1.28
CA GLY A 133 3.86 -1.30 -1.70
C GLY A 133 4.42 -0.17 -0.84
N VAL A 134 4.81 0.93 -1.48
CA VAL A 134 5.25 2.14 -0.78
C VAL A 134 4.28 3.30 -1.00
N GLU A 135 4.16 4.15 0.01
CA GLU A 135 3.52 5.46 -0.10
C GLU A 135 4.59 6.55 -0.04
N PHE A 136 4.57 7.48 -1.00
CA PHE A 136 5.48 8.62 -1.07
C PHE A 136 5.06 9.70 -0.07
N VAL A 137 5.83 9.82 1.02
CA VAL A 137 5.58 10.80 2.08
C VAL A 137 6.29 12.12 1.80
N ASP A 138 7.52 12.06 1.30
CA ASP A 138 8.35 13.23 1.03
C ASP A 138 9.05 13.12 -0.31
N ILE A 139 8.83 14.14 -1.13
CA ILE A 139 9.36 14.25 -2.49
C ILE A 139 9.41 15.74 -2.83
N GLN A 140 10.54 16.16 -3.40
CA GLN A 140 10.73 17.54 -3.79
C GLN A 140 9.68 17.97 -4.84
N ALA A 141 9.27 19.24 -4.80
CA ALA A 141 8.24 19.78 -5.69
C ALA A 141 8.54 19.54 -7.18
N SER A 142 9.80 19.70 -7.58
CA SER A 142 10.26 19.44 -8.95
C SER A 142 10.09 17.97 -9.37
N GLN A 143 10.41 17.03 -8.48
CA GLN A 143 10.23 15.60 -8.72
C GLN A 143 8.75 15.23 -8.72
N ARG A 144 7.93 15.85 -7.85
CA ARG A 144 6.48 15.66 -7.84
C ARG A 144 5.85 16.13 -9.15
N GLU A 145 6.30 17.26 -9.68
CA GLU A 145 5.80 17.79 -10.96
C GLU A 145 6.22 16.89 -12.13
N ARG A 146 7.48 16.42 -12.15
CA ARG A 146 7.93 15.42 -13.13
C ARG A 146 7.06 14.15 -13.09
N LEU A 147 6.78 13.61 -11.90
CA LEU A 147 5.88 12.46 -11.73
C LEU A 147 4.48 12.74 -12.31
N ARG A 148 3.94 13.94 -12.05
CA ARG A 148 2.62 14.34 -12.55
C ARG A 148 2.59 14.38 -14.07
N VAL A 149 3.59 15.01 -14.70
CA VAL A 149 3.71 15.11 -16.16
C VAL A 149 3.89 13.73 -16.78
N PHE A 150 4.78 12.90 -16.21
CA PHE A 150 5.01 11.53 -16.68
C PHE A 150 3.75 10.67 -16.65
N LEU A 151 3.00 10.69 -15.54
CA LEU A 151 1.76 9.92 -15.43
C LEU A 151 0.66 10.46 -16.35
N GLY A 152 0.64 11.78 -16.60
CA GLY A 152 -0.29 12.40 -17.55
C GLY A 152 -0.03 12.03 -19.01
N SER A 153 1.20 11.65 -19.36
CA SER A 153 1.55 11.16 -20.70
C SER A 153 1.39 9.65 -20.88
N GLN A 154 1.14 8.90 -19.80
CA GLN A 154 0.90 7.47 -19.90
C GLN A 154 -0.50 7.20 -20.45
N PRO A 155 -0.63 6.33 -21.48
CA PRO A 155 -1.94 5.92 -21.97
C PRO A 155 -2.71 5.29 -20.81
N GLY A 156 -3.93 5.78 -20.59
CA GLY A 156 -4.86 5.21 -19.62
C GLY A 156 -5.27 3.82 -20.09
N HIS A 157 -4.52 2.79 -19.68
CA HIS A 157 -4.88 1.42 -19.98
C HIS A 157 -6.10 1.08 -19.13
N LYS A 158 -7.30 1.16 -19.72
CA LYS A 158 -8.47 0.48 -19.16
C LYS A 158 -8.11 -1.00 -19.06
N ALA A 159 -8.19 -1.53 -17.85
CA ALA A 159 -8.13 -2.96 -17.60
C ALA A 159 -9.38 -3.63 -18.16
#